data_AF-A0A973P2N8-F1
#
_entry.id   AF-A0A973P2N8-F1
#
_cell.length_a   1.000
_cell.length_b   1.000
_cell.length_c   1.000
_cell.angle_alpha   90.00
_cell.angle_beta   90.00
_cell.angle_gamma   90.00
#
_symmetry.space_group_name_H-M   'P 1'
#
loop_
_entity.id
_entity.type
_entity.pdbx_description
1 polymer ?
#
loop_
_entity_poly.entity_id
_entity_poly.type
_entity_poly.pdbx_seq_one_letter_code
_entity_poly.pdbx_strand_id
1 'polypeptide(L)'
;MPGGAASVGTDGAAEPDPADRADAAHRPKRRLQLGAGAVAAVLAVAAVAYLAGGGRDKTAAPAHPGAPTTASAASPGCKRSGCLGKDPGATGCANDGKTLITANDGKVTLYIRYSPRCEAAWAKLTEGAPNDTATITTNSGQSQTALIHWGYDAYSPMVDAGNDVTLKVCGHQPEGDNCTPDVADPPQYLTAHPQH
;
A
#
# COMPACT_ATOMS: atom_id res chain seq x y z
N MET A 1 -19.57 46.05 -53.21
CA MET A 1 -20.06 47.38 -52.76
C MET A 1 -21.43 47.59 -53.40
N PRO A 2 -22.48 48.09 -52.73
CA PRO A 2 -22.58 48.76 -51.41
C PRO A 2 -22.97 47.76 -50.29
N GLY A 3 -22.79 47.99 -48.98
CA GLY A 3 -23.12 49.16 -48.14
C GLY A 3 -24.55 48.94 -47.60
N GLY A 4 -24.88 48.83 -46.32
CA GLY A 4 -24.28 49.22 -45.04
C GLY A 4 -25.41 49.85 -44.21
N ALA A 5 -25.56 49.48 -42.93
CA ALA A 5 -26.09 50.27 -41.80
C ALA A 5 -26.77 49.40 -40.73
N ALA A 6 -26.33 49.59 -39.48
CA ALA A 6 -26.98 49.15 -38.25
C ALA A 6 -28.16 50.07 -37.89
N SER A 7 -29.05 49.63 -36.97
CA SER A 7 -29.60 50.45 -35.87
C SER A 7 -30.46 49.62 -34.91
N VAL A 8 -30.38 49.99 -33.62
CA VAL A 8 -31.04 49.47 -32.42
C VAL A 8 -32.19 50.41 -32.01
N GLY A 9 -33.24 49.86 -31.38
CA GLY A 9 -34.35 50.52 -30.66
C GLY A 9 -35.44 49.46 -30.41
N THR A 10 -36.18 49.35 -29.30
CA THR A 10 -36.70 50.36 -28.36
C THR A 10 -37.25 49.65 -27.11
N ASP A 11 -37.25 50.37 -25.99
CA ASP A 11 -37.79 50.08 -24.65
C ASP A 11 -39.28 49.66 -24.55
N GLY A 12 -39.67 49.12 -23.39
CA GLY A 12 -40.99 49.43 -22.80
C GLY A 12 -41.78 48.25 -22.22
N ALA A 13 -41.95 48.26 -20.89
CA ALA A 13 -42.56 47.26 -20.02
C ALA A 13 -44.08 47.03 -20.18
N ALA A 14 -44.56 45.84 -19.80
CA ALA A 14 -45.84 45.63 -19.10
C ALA A 14 -45.91 44.23 -18.46
N GLU A 15 -46.16 44.20 -17.15
CA GLU A 15 -46.38 43.04 -16.30
C GLU A 15 -47.87 42.60 -16.37
N PRO A 16 -48.20 41.29 -16.32
CA PRO A 16 -49.58 40.82 -16.21
C PRO A 16 -50.01 40.44 -14.78
N ASP A 17 -51.25 40.82 -14.47
CA ASP A 17 -52.01 40.68 -13.21
C ASP A 17 -52.48 39.23 -12.90
N PRO A 18 -52.68 38.87 -11.61
CA PRO A 18 -52.96 37.53 -11.14
C PRO A 18 -54.44 37.12 -11.11
N ALA A 19 -54.76 35.96 -11.69
CA ALA A 19 -55.91 35.16 -11.28
C ALA A 19 -55.75 33.70 -11.73
N ASP A 20 -56.18 32.78 -10.86
CA ASP A 20 -56.43 31.37 -11.12
C ASP A 20 -55.25 30.50 -11.54
N ARG A 21 -54.62 29.81 -10.57
CA ARG A 21 -54.50 28.33 -10.61
C ARG A 21 -54.41 27.72 -9.20
N ALA A 22 -55.55 27.15 -8.80
CA ALA A 22 -55.70 25.83 -8.21
C ALA A 22 -55.26 25.56 -6.75
N ASP A 23 -56.29 25.31 -5.96
CA ASP A 23 -56.34 24.43 -4.78
C ASP A 23 -55.44 23.19 -4.88
N ALA A 24 -54.58 23.01 -3.87
CA ALA A 24 -54.22 21.68 -3.38
C ALA A 24 -53.80 21.76 -1.91
N ALA A 25 -54.54 20.99 -1.12
CA ALA A 25 -54.55 20.99 0.32
C ALA A 25 -53.29 20.37 0.98
N HIS A 26 -53.30 20.48 2.31
CA HIS A 26 -52.67 19.61 3.31
C HIS A 26 -51.31 20.00 3.92
N ARG A 27 -51.45 20.69 5.06
CA ARG A 27 -51.20 20.19 6.44
C ARG A 27 -50.07 20.85 7.25
N PRO A 28 -50.28 20.98 8.58
CA PRO A 28 -49.74 22.05 9.41
C PRO A 28 -48.34 21.78 9.98
N LYS A 29 -47.60 22.88 10.16
CA LYS A 29 -46.29 22.95 10.83
C LYS A 29 -46.43 22.62 12.31
N ARG A 30 -46.06 21.40 12.69
CA ARG A 30 -45.75 21.04 14.08
C ARG A 30 -44.34 20.46 14.12
N ARG A 31 -43.33 21.33 13.98
CA ARG A 31 -41.94 20.93 14.24
C ARG A 31 -41.75 20.86 15.75
N LEU A 32 -41.88 19.62 16.22
CA LEU A 32 -41.54 19.13 17.53
C LEU A 32 -40.12 19.57 17.90
N GLN A 33 -40.02 20.54 18.81
CA GLN A 33 -38.86 20.73 19.67
C GLN A 33 -38.73 19.45 20.51
N LEU A 34 -37.68 18.65 20.30
CA LEU A 34 -37.14 17.62 21.20
C LEU A 34 -35.97 16.93 20.49
N GLY A 35 -34.77 17.45 20.72
CA GLY A 35 -33.52 16.88 20.20
C GLY A 35 -32.29 17.36 20.96
N ALA A 36 -32.45 17.77 22.22
CA ALA A 36 -31.36 18.15 23.12
C ALA A 36 -31.40 17.19 24.31
N GLY A 37 -30.82 16.01 24.16
CA GLY A 37 -30.84 14.99 25.21
C GLY A 37 -30.05 13.71 24.95
N ALA A 38 -29.35 13.59 23.82
CA ALA A 38 -28.58 12.39 23.48
C ALA A 38 -27.06 12.55 23.61
N VAL A 39 -26.55 13.78 23.74
CA VAL A 39 -25.08 14.04 23.76
C VAL A 39 -24.47 13.91 25.17
N ALA A 40 -25.26 14.11 26.23
CA ALA A 40 -24.75 14.07 27.61
C ALA A 40 -24.56 12.65 28.17
N ALA A 41 -25.23 11.64 27.61
CA ALA A 41 -25.12 10.26 28.11
C ALA A 41 -23.86 9.52 27.61
N VAL A 42 -23.30 9.91 26.46
CA VAL A 42 -22.12 9.24 25.88
C VAL A 42 -20.82 9.63 26.61
N LEU A 43 -20.72 10.86 27.10
CA LEU A 43 -19.53 11.34 27.82
C LEU A 43 -19.41 10.75 29.23
N ALA A 44 -20.52 10.36 29.86
CA ALA A 44 -20.50 9.73 31.19
C ALA A 44 -19.95 8.29 31.16
N VAL A 45 -20.11 7.56 30.05
CA VAL A 45 -19.58 6.19 29.92
C VAL A 45 -18.06 6.18 29.69
N ALA A 46 -17.52 7.21 29.03
CA ALA A 46 -16.07 7.32 28.80
C ALA A 46 -15.27 7.62 30.07
N ALA A 47 -15.83 8.35 31.04
CA ALA A 47 -15.15 8.69 32.29
C ALA A 47 -15.00 7.50 33.25
N VAL A 48 -15.96 6.56 33.26
CA VAL A 48 -15.90 5.37 34.14
C VAL A 48 -14.94 4.31 33.59
N ALA A 49 -14.79 4.20 32.27
CA ALA A 49 -13.84 3.27 31.65
C ALA A 49 -12.37 3.72 31.80
N TYR A 50 -12.11 5.03 31.86
CA TYR A 50 -10.75 5.57 32.04
C TYR A 50 -10.25 5.51 33.49
N LEU A 51 -11.15 5.45 34.48
CA LEU A 51 -10.79 5.36 35.91
C LEU A 51 -10.71 3.92 36.44
N ALA A 52 -11.03 2.91 35.62
CA ALA A 52 -10.96 1.49 35.99
C ALA A 52 -9.81 0.70 35.31
N GLY A 53 -9.02 1.32 34.42
CA GLY A 53 -7.90 0.68 33.72
C GLY A 53 -6.51 0.94 34.30
N GLY A 54 -6.40 1.83 35.28
CA GLY A 54 -5.14 2.22 35.91
C GLY A 54 -4.87 1.44 37.19
N GLY A 55 -4.27 0.25 37.09
CA GLY A 55 -3.89 -0.55 38.25
C GLY A 55 -3.04 -1.75 37.86
N ARG A 56 -1.78 -1.50 37.52
CA ARG A 56 -0.75 -2.55 37.40
C ARG A 56 -0.34 -2.98 38.80
N ASP A 57 -0.91 -4.06 39.29
CA ASP A 57 -0.33 -4.81 40.42
C ASP A 57 -0.25 -6.28 40.04
N LYS A 58 0.81 -6.63 39.30
CA LYS A 58 1.33 -8.00 39.32
C LYS A 58 2.59 -7.98 40.15
N THR A 59 2.42 -8.34 41.42
CA THR A 59 3.45 -8.87 42.31
C THR A 59 4.53 -9.58 41.51
N ALA A 60 5.73 -9.00 41.52
CA ALA A 60 6.93 -9.67 41.05
C ALA A 60 7.21 -10.86 41.98
N ALA A 61 6.83 -12.06 41.52
CA ALA A 61 7.42 -13.29 42.04
C ALA A 61 8.93 -13.29 41.69
N PRO A 62 9.80 -13.87 42.53
CA PRO A 62 11.23 -13.91 42.25
C PRO A 62 11.47 -14.57 40.89
N ALA A 63 12.14 -13.83 40.00
CA ALA A 63 12.53 -14.31 38.69
C ALA A 63 13.51 -15.48 38.87
N HIS A 64 13.03 -16.70 38.60
CA HIS A 64 13.93 -17.77 38.18
C HIS A 64 14.61 -17.30 36.88
N PRO A 65 15.92 -17.54 36.67
CA PRO A 65 16.55 -17.30 35.37
C PRO A 65 15.90 -18.24 34.34
N GLY A 66 14.81 -17.77 33.74
CA GLY A 66 14.10 -18.46 32.69
C GLY A 66 15.04 -18.54 31.48
N ALA A 67 15.23 -19.77 31.00
CA ALA A 67 15.93 -20.05 29.76
C ALA A 67 15.48 -19.09 28.64
N PRO A 68 16.37 -18.72 27.70
CA PRO A 68 15.99 -17.87 26.58
C PRO A 68 14.82 -18.52 25.84
N THR A 69 13.64 -17.91 25.91
CA THR A 69 12.54 -18.26 25.03
C THR A 69 12.99 -17.85 23.63
N THR A 70 13.50 -18.81 22.86
CA THR A 70 13.67 -18.63 21.42
C THR A 70 12.28 -18.33 20.88
N ALA A 71 12.02 -17.06 20.58
CA ALA A 71 10.80 -16.67 19.88
C ALA A 71 10.80 -17.46 18.57
N SER A 72 9.95 -18.49 18.48
CA SER A 72 9.80 -19.24 17.24
C SER A 72 9.36 -18.25 16.18
N ALA A 73 10.24 -18.01 15.20
CA ALA A 73 9.91 -17.15 14.07
C ALA A 73 8.62 -17.67 13.45
N ALA A 74 7.57 -16.85 13.51
CA ALA A 74 6.23 -17.20 13.04
C ALA A 74 6.31 -17.81 11.63
N SER A 75 5.47 -18.82 11.38
CA SER A 75 5.39 -19.43 10.05
C SER A 75 5.01 -18.35 9.02
N PRO A 76 5.62 -18.37 7.82
CA PRO A 76 5.27 -17.41 6.79
C PRO A 76 3.80 -17.49 6.39
N GLY A 77 3.21 -16.36 6.02
CA GLY A 77 1.81 -16.27 5.60
C GLY A 77 1.50 -16.82 4.21
N CYS A 78 2.50 -17.29 3.46
CA CYS A 78 2.36 -17.86 2.12
C CYS A 78 3.59 -18.73 1.77
N LYS A 79 3.47 -19.51 0.68
CA LYS A 79 4.59 -20.26 0.10
C LYS A 79 4.47 -20.40 -1.42
N ARG A 80 5.59 -20.36 -2.14
CA ARG A 80 5.69 -20.49 -3.60
C ARG A 80 4.70 -19.58 -4.34
N SER A 81 3.99 -20.10 -5.34
CA SER A 81 2.96 -19.39 -6.10
C SER A 81 1.87 -18.76 -5.22
N GLY A 82 1.64 -19.29 -4.02
CA GLY A 82 0.75 -18.66 -3.04
C GLY A 82 1.24 -17.30 -2.52
N CYS A 83 2.51 -16.96 -2.72
CA CYS A 83 3.11 -15.65 -2.40
C CYS A 83 3.04 -14.64 -3.55
N LEU A 84 2.67 -15.06 -4.77
CA LEU A 84 2.64 -14.18 -5.93
C LEU A 84 1.78 -12.93 -5.66
N GLY A 85 2.35 -11.75 -5.93
CA GLY A 85 1.69 -10.46 -5.76
C GLY A 85 1.49 -10.03 -4.29
N LYS A 86 1.96 -10.83 -3.32
CA LYS A 86 1.87 -10.47 -1.90
C LYS A 86 3.10 -9.66 -1.46
N ASP A 87 2.89 -8.80 -0.47
CA ASP A 87 3.95 -8.03 0.16
C ASP A 87 4.86 -8.94 1.03
N PRO A 88 6.20 -8.91 0.84
CA PRO A 88 7.12 -9.75 1.60
C PRO A 88 7.20 -9.38 3.09
N GLY A 89 6.98 -8.12 3.46
CA GLY A 89 6.96 -7.68 4.85
C GLY A 89 5.71 -8.18 5.59
N ALA A 90 4.54 -7.99 4.99
CA ALA A 90 3.24 -8.36 5.56
C ALA A 90 3.08 -9.88 5.73
N THR A 91 3.69 -10.67 4.85
CA THR A 91 3.68 -12.14 4.93
C THR A 91 4.80 -12.71 5.82
N GLY A 92 5.75 -11.87 6.25
CA GLY A 92 6.91 -12.25 7.05
C GLY A 92 8.08 -12.86 6.25
N CYS A 93 7.98 -12.93 4.91
CA CYS A 93 9.05 -13.43 4.04
C CYS A 93 10.28 -12.50 4.00
N ALA A 94 10.12 -11.22 4.30
CA ALA A 94 11.24 -10.29 4.38
C ALA A 94 12.22 -10.63 5.53
N ASN A 95 11.76 -11.34 6.57
CA ASN A 95 12.54 -11.62 7.78
C ASN A 95 13.75 -12.52 7.54
N ASP A 96 13.64 -13.46 6.60
CA ASP A 96 14.74 -14.34 6.18
C ASP A 96 15.22 -14.04 4.76
N GLY A 97 14.83 -12.87 4.21
CA GLY A 97 15.25 -12.42 2.89
C GLY A 97 16.77 -12.37 2.76
N LYS A 98 17.31 -13.17 1.85
CA LYS A 98 18.71 -13.16 1.41
C LYS A 98 18.82 -12.48 0.06
N THR A 99 19.96 -11.87 -0.21
CA THR A 99 20.25 -11.29 -1.53
C THR A 99 20.90 -12.37 -2.39
N LEU A 100 20.36 -12.60 -3.58
CA LEU A 100 20.96 -13.50 -4.58
C LEU A 100 21.98 -12.72 -5.42
N ILE A 101 21.53 -11.61 -6.00
CA ILE A 101 22.38 -10.73 -6.80
C ILE A 101 22.21 -9.29 -6.33
N THR A 102 23.31 -8.55 -6.40
CA THR A 102 23.36 -7.09 -6.38
C THR A 102 23.91 -6.62 -7.72
N ALA A 103 23.23 -5.67 -8.37
CA ALA A 103 23.70 -5.04 -9.60
C ALA A 103 23.47 -3.53 -9.53
N ASN A 104 24.20 -2.78 -10.34
CA ASN A 104 24.03 -1.34 -10.43
C ASN A 104 23.39 -0.98 -11.78
N ASP A 105 22.47 -0.03 -11.74
CA ASP A 105 21.89 0.63 -12.89
C ASP A 105 22.12 2.13 -12.71
N GLY A 106 23.15 2.67 -13.35
CA GLY A 106 23.61 4.03 -13.05
C GLY A 106 23.95 4.22 -11.57
N LYS A 107 23.14 5.03 -10.88
CA LYS A 107 23.26 5.31 -9.42
C LYS A 107 22.38 4.40 -8.56
N VAL A 108 21.43 3.68 -9.16
CA VAL A 108 20.50 2.80 -8.45
C VAL A 108 21.15 1.45 -8.25
N THR A 109 21.06 0.94 -7.01
CA THR A 109 21.46 -0.43 -6.72
C THR A 109 20.22 -1.33 -6.73
N LEU A 110 20.24 -2.33 -7.61
CA LEU A 110 19.22 -3.36 -7.77
C LEU A 110 19.61 -4.63 -7.00
N TYR A 111 18.62 -5.23 -6.34
CA TYR A 111 18.78 -6.48 -5.61
C TYR A 111 17.70 -7.48 -6.00
N ILE A 112 18.10 -8.75 -6.15
CA ILE A 112 17.18 -9.88 -6.12
C ILE A 112 17.15 -10.42 -4.69
N ARG A 113 16.04 -10.24 -3.99
CA ARG A 113 15.83 -10.74 -2.64
C ARG A 113 15.04 -12.05 -2.70
N TYR A 114 15.39 -13.01 -1.86
CA TYR A 114 14.79 -14.35 -1.83
C TYR A 114 14.63 -14.85 -0.40
N SER A 115 13.47 -15.42 -0.10
CA SER A 115 13.18 -16.08 1.19
C SER A 115 13.18 -17.59 1.01
N PRO A 116 14.12 -18.33 1.64
CA PRO A 116 14.11 -19.79 1.61
C PRO A 116 12.85 -20.41 2.24
N ARG A 117 12.28 -19.77 3.28
CA ARG A 117 11.06 -20.30 3.93
C ARG A 117 9.82 -20.12 3.08
N CYS A 118 9.73 -18.99 2.37
CA CYS A 118 8.60 -18.71 1.48
C CYS A 118 8.77 -19.31 0.08
N GLU A 119 10.00 -19.65 -0.32
CA GLU A 119 10.36 -20.02 -1.70
C GLU A 119 9.84 -18.96 -2.70
N ALA A 120 10.04 -17.69 -2.35
CA ALA A 120 9.54 -16.52 -3.06
C ALA A 120 10.62 -15.43 -3.14
N ALA A 121 10.59 -14.65 -4.21
CA ALA A 121 11.58 -13.61 -4.47
C ALA A 121 10.91 -12.27 -4.82
N TRP A 122 11.65 -11.18 -4.65
CA TRP A 122 11.21 -9.85 -5.02
C TRP A 122 12.39 -8.97 -5.41
N ALA A 123 12.14 -7.94 -6.23
CA ALA A 123 13.12 -6.90 -6.49
C ALA A 123 13.17 -5.95 -5.29
N LYS A 124 14.37 -5.48 -4.95
CA LYS A 124 14.56 -4.25 -4.16
C LYS A 124 15.44 -3.32 -4.97
N LEU A 125 15.17 -2.03 -4.91
CA LEU A 125 16.08 -1.00 -5.37
C LEU A 125 16.39 0.00 -4.26
N THR A 126 17.59 0.55 -4.27
CA THR A 126 18.05 1.61 -3.37
C THR A 126 18.81 2.67 -4.15
N GLU A 127 19.03 3.83 -3.53
CA GLU A 127 19.78 4.95 -4.12
C GLU A 127 19.13 5.54 -5.39
N GLY A 128 17.85 5.22 -5.61
CA GLY A 128 17.06 5.78 -6.68
C GLY A 128 16.35 7.06 -6.30
N ALA A 129 15.57 7.57 -7.23
CA ALA A 129 14.74 8.75 -7.08
C ALA A 129 13.27 8.41 -7.37
N PRO A 130 12.33 9.30 -7.00
CA PRO A 130 10.95 9.13 -7.41
C PRO A 130 10.81 8.91 -8.91
N ASN A 131 9.98 7.93 -9.28
CA ASN A 131 9.74 7.39 -10.62
C ASN A 131 10.75 6.33 -11.12
N ASP A 132 11.81 6.03 -10.38
CA ASP A 132 12.64 4.87 -10.71
C ASP A 132 11.89 3.57 -10.40
N THR A 133 12.08 2.56 -11.25
CA THR A 133 11.42 1.27 -11.08
C THR A 133 12.40 0.11 -11.18
N ALA A 134 12.06 -1.01 -10.54
CA ALA A 134 12.72 -2.28 -10.75
C ALA A 134 11.66 -3.38 -10.92
N THR A 135 11.70 -4.09 -12.04
CA THR A 135 10.76 -5.17 -12.34
C THR A 135 11.47 -6.51 -12.23
N ILE A 136 11.01 -7.35 -11.30
CA ILE A 136 11.39 -8.76 -11.25
C ILE A 136 10.53 -9.55 -12.23
N THR A 137 11.16 -10.45 -12.97
CA THR A 137 10.51 -11.33 -13.96
C THR A 137 10.94 -12.77 -13.75
N THR A 138 10.04 -13.70 -14.07
CA THR A 138 10.30 -15.15 -14.05
C THR A 138 10.24 -15.74 -15.45
N ASN A 139 10.87 -16.90 -15.68
CA ASN A 139 10.72 -17.70 -16.90
C ASN A 139 9.27 -18.14 -17.19
N SER A 140 8.40 -18.15 -16.18
CA SER A 140 6.97 -18.44 -16.33
C SER A 140 6.11 -17.24 -16.77
N GLY A 141 6.74 -16.07 -16.98
CA GLY A 141 6.07 -14.84 -17.39
C GLY A 141 5.47 -14.03 -16.24
N GLN A 142 5.59 -14.48 -14.99
CA GLN A 142 5.22 -13.66 -13.83
C GLN A 142 6.17 -12.48 -13.70
N SER A 143 5.62 -11.30 -13.41
CA SER A 143 6.40 -10.10 -13.13
C SER A 143 5.79 -9.29 -11.99
N GLN A 144 6.63 -8.58 -11.25
CA GLN A 144 6.22 -7.62 -10.22
C GLN A 144 7.16 -6.43 -10.24
N THR A 145 6.63 -5.23 -10.03
CA THR A 145 7.38 -3.99 -10.16
C THR A 145 7.44 -3.25 -8.83
N ALA A 146 8.65 -2.85 -8.45
CA ALA A 146 8.92 -1.86 -7.43
C ALA A 146 8.91 -0.48 -8.09
N LEU A 147 8.25 0.51 -7.47
CA LEU A 147 8.26 1.90 -7.90
C LEU A 147 8.58 2.78 -6.69
N ILE A 148 9.59 3.63 -6.82
CA ILE A 148 9.85 4.67 -5.81
C ILE A 148 8.80 5.76 -5.99
N HIS A 149 7.78 5.78 -5.13
CA HIS A 149 6.82 6.89 -5.08
C HIS A 149 7.36 8.06 -4.26
N TRP A 150 8.15 7.76 -3.22
CA TRP A 150 8.82 8.71 -2.34
C TRP A 150 10.07 8.05 -1.74
N GLY A 151 11.02 8.86 -1.25
CA GLY A 151 12.28 8.35 -0.70
C GLY A 151 13.27 7.93 -1.79
N TYR A 152 14.12 6.96 -1.46
CA TYR A 152 15.23 6.50 -2.32
C TYR A 152 15.28 4.98 -2.48
N ASP A 153 14.32 4.26 -1.91
CA ASP A 153 14.25 2.82 -1.94
C ASP A 153 12.81 2.32 -2.06
N ALA A 154 12.66 1.20 -2.76
CA ALA A 154 11.39 0.51 -2.89
C ALA A 154 11.64 -0.98 -3.12
N TYR A 155 10.59 -1.78 -2.97
CA TYR A 155 10.63 -3.19 -3.28
C TYR A 155 9.32 -3.63 -3.97
N SER A 156 9.40 -4.70 -4.76
CA SER A 156 8.25 -5.22 -5.48
C SER A 156 7.45 -6.17 -4.60
N PRO A 157 6.19 -6.43 -4.92
CA PRO A 157 5.53 -7.65 -4.46
C PRO A 157 6.31 -8.89 -4.91
N MET A 158 6.00 -10.03 -4.29
CA MET A 158 6.74 -11.28 -4.53
C MET A 158 6.31 -11.99 -5.82
N VAL A 159 7.25 -12.73 -6.39
CA VAL A 159 7.03 -13.77 -7.40
C VAL A 159 7.36 -15.14 -6.81
N ASP A 160 6.85 -16.19 -7.45
CA ASP A 160 7.26 -17.56 -7.17
C ASP A 160 8.76 -17.73 -7.48
N ALA A 161 9.49 -18.37 -6.56
CA ALA A 161 10.93 -18.58 -6.69
C ALA A 161 11.33 -19.97 -6.14
N GLY A 162 10.50 -20.97 -6.43
CA GLY A 162 10.84 -22.36 -6.18
C GLY A 162 11.98 -22.86 -7.07
N ASN A 163 12.21 -24.17 -7.03
CA ASN A 163 13.14 -24.82 -7.96
C ASN A 163 12.69 -24.60 -9.41
N ASP A 164 13.63 -24.69 -10.35
CA ASP A 164 13.39 -24.56 -11.80
C ASP A 164 12.83 -23.19 -12.26
N VAL A 165 12.86 -22.20 -11.37
CA VAL A 165 12.55 -20.80 -11.70
C VAL A 165 13.82 -20.07 -12.11
N THR A 166 13.74 -19.25 -13.15
CA THR A 166 14.78 -18.28 -13.49
C THR A 166 14.27 -16.89 -13.19
N LEU A 167 15.03 -16.11 -12.43
CA LEU A 167 14.72 -14.74 -12.03
C LEU A 167 15.61 -13.75 -12.76
N LYS A 168 15.05 -12.60 -13.12
CA LYS A 168 15.80 -11.43 -13.58
C LYS A 168 15.15 -10.16 -13.10
N VAL A 169 15.95 -9.18 -12.70
CA VAL A 169 15.47 -7.83 -12.37
C VAL A 169 16.02 -6.84 -13.39
N CYS A 170 15.13 -6.02 -13.94
CA CYS A 170 15.51 -4.89 -14.78
C CYS A 170 15.09 -3.58 -14.09
N GLY A 171 16.03 -2.66 -13.96
CA GLY A 171 15.80 -1.29 -13.54
C GLY A 171 15.48 -0.41 -14.74
N HIS A 172 14.61 0.59 -14.50
CA HIS A 172 14.33 1.67 -15.44
C HIS A 172 14.50 3.01 -14.73
N GLN A 173 15.31 3.86 -15.33
CA GLN A 173 15.61 5.23 -14.91
C GLN A 173 15.51 6.19 -16.09
N PRO A 174 15.33 7.50 -15.83
CA PRO A 174 15.46 8.52 -16.87
C PRO A 174 16.79 8.46 -17.65
N GLU A 175 17.86 8.06 -16.98
CA GLU A 175 19.20 7.94 -17.55
C GLU A 175 19.41 6.65 -18.37
N GLY A 176 18.56 5.63 -18.20
CA GLY A 176 18.65 4.38 -18.96
C GLY A 176 18.01 3.17 -18.26
N ASP A 177 18.14 2.01 -18.91
CA ASP A 177 17.70 0.71 -18.42
C ASP A 177 18.89 -0.23 -18.25
N ASN A 178 18.93 -0.97 -17.15
CA ASN A 178 19.88 -2.07 -16.99
C ASN A 178 19.25 -3.26 -16.27
N CYS A 179 19.73 -4.47 -16.59
CA CYS A 179 19.25 -5.70 -15.98
C CYS A 179 20.35 -6.43 -15.23
N THR A 180 19.96 -7.15 -14.18
CA THR A 180 20.80 -8.17 -13.56
C THR A 180 21.04 -9.32 -14.54
N PRO A 181 22.10 -10.12 -14.33
CA PRO A 181 22.16 -11.47 -14.88
C PRO A 181 20.95 -12.30 -14.46
N ASP A 182 20.66 -13.35 -15.24
CA ASP A 182 19.64 -14.32 -14.90
C ASP A 182 20.11 -15.19 -13.71
N VAL A 183 19.23 -15.41 -12.74
CA VAL A 183 19.44 -16.32 -11.61
C VAL A 183 18.54 -17.53 -11.78
N ALA A 184 19.13 -18.65 -12.20
CA ALA A 184 18.43 -19.93 -12.26
C ALA A 184 18.47 -20.63 -10.91
N ASP A 185 17.37 -21.30 -10.56
CA ASP A 185 17.20 -22.11 -9.36
C ASP A 185 17.65 -21.39 -8.08
N PRO A 186 16.86 -20.43 -7.58
CA PRO A 186 17.21 -19.59 -6.43
C PRO A 186 17.67 -20.36 -5.18
N PRO A 187 17.04 -21.49 -4.79
CA PRO A 187 17.55 -22.36 -3.73
C PRO A 187 19.00 -22.84 -3.94
N GLN A 188 19.32 -23.32 -5.14
CA GLN A 188 20.68 -23.79 -5.47
C GLN A 188 21.66 -22.62 -5.56
N TYR A 189 21.24 -21.51 -6.19
CA TYR A 189 22.07 -20.32 -6.31
C TYR A 189 22.52 -19.81 -4.93
N LEU A 190 21.59 -19.72 -3.97
CA LEU A 190 21.90 -19.29 -2.61
C LEU A 190 22.85 -20.25 -1.89
N THR A 191 22.72 -21.55 -2.15
CA THR A 191 23.61 -22.57 -1.58
C THR A 191 25.03 -22.48 -2.15
N ALA A 192 25.15 -22.20 -3.45
CA ALA A 192 26.43 -22.01 -4.14
C ALA A 192 27.13 -20.68 -3.79
N HIS A 193 26.35 -19.65 -3.42
CA HIS A 193 26.84 -18.30 -3.10
C HIS A 193 26.41 -17.87 -1.69
N PRO A 194 27.02 -18.47 -0.65
CA PRO A 194 26.70 -18.12 0.73
C PRO A 194 27.06 -16.66 1.00
N GLN A 195 26.16 -15.96 1.66
CA GLN A 195 26.36 -14.56 2.07
C GLN A 195 27.24 -14.57 3.33
N HIS A 196 28.40 -13.89 3.26
CA HIS A 196 29.38 -13.79 4.36
C HIS A 196 29.03 -12.70 5.37
#